data_AF-A0A0Q4RLE7-F1
#
_entry.id   AF-A0A0Q4RLE7-F1
#
_cell.length_a   1.000
_cell.length_b   1.000
_cell.length_c   1.000
_cell.angle_alpha   90.00
_cell.angle_beta   90.00
_cell.angle_gamma   90.00
#
_symmetry.space_group_name_H-M   'P 1'
#
loop_
_entity.id
_entity.type
_entity.pdbx_description
1 polymer ?
#
loop_
_entity_poly.entity_id
_entity_poly.type
_entity_poly.pdbx_seq_one_letter_code
_entity_poly.pdbx_strand_id
1 'polypeptide(L)'
;MEKNSFAEVIQLVLDEICFAQADSASKSQKRAELKALIHNSQQRLNHYLAYAAEQEREQGERLLDFRYLEQALLCGHPFHPTPKSLQGFTDNDSQAYSPEFGAAFTLHCFAAAAEYIAEDWLGEQSNEKHFAWIPPAMKAAAEAKLGAASGDYRLLPCHPWQAEYVRSLAPVQKLLEQGMLVDLGDTGPLVYPTSSVRTVWNPEQACFYKLSLHIRITNFIRENTPEQLLRTLDASRAIDAIREEYTTESFAA
;
A
#
# COMPACT_ATOMS: atom_id res chain seq x y z
N MET A 1 -47.23 3.53 4.14
CA MET A 1 -46.07 2.75 4.62
C MET A 1 -44.92 3.73 4.77
N GLU A 2 -44.48 3.98 5.98
CA GLU A 2 -43.29 4.81 6.24
C GLU A 2 -42.07 4.07 5.67
N LYS A 3 -41.27 4.75 4.85
CA LYS A 3 -40.05 4.16 4.28
C LYS A 3 -38.93 4.32 5.30
N ASN A 4 -38.31 3.22 5.69
CA ASN A 4 -37.10 3.26 6.51
C ASN A 4 -36.02 4.08 5.79
N SER A 5 -35.36 4.96 6.53
CA SER A 5 -34.14 5.65 6.12
C SER A 5 -32.99 4.65 5.94
N PHE A 6 -31.98 5.04 5.16
CA PHE A 6 -30.78 4.22 4.98
C PHE A 6 -30.06 3.93 6.31
N ALA A 7 -30.04 4.89 7.24
CA ALA A 7 -29.46 4.70 8.56
C ALA A 7 -30.20 3.63 9.39
N GLU A 8 -31.53 3.60 9.32
CA GLU A 8 -32.36 2.58 9.98
C GLU A 8 -32.11 1.20 9.37
N VAL A 9 -32.00 1.09 8.05
CA VAL A 9 -31.68 -0.18 7.38
C VAL A 9 -30.31 -0.69 7.81
N ILE A 10 -29.29 0.17 7.85
CA ILE A 10 -27.95 -0.22 8.33
C ILE A 10 -28.01 -0.69 9.79
N GLN A 11 -28.76 0.00 10.65
CA GLN A 11 -28.90 -0.42 12.05
C GLN A 11 -29.53 -1.81 12.18
N LEU A 12 -30.61 -2.08 11.42
CA LEU A 12 -31.26 -3.40 11.42
C LEU A 12 -30.33 -4.52 10.93
N VAL A 13 -29.56 -4.27 9.87
CA VAL A 13 -28.58 -5.24 9.36
C VAL A 13 -27.48 -5.50 10.37
N LEU A 14 -26.98 -4.46 11.05
CA LEU A 14 -25.98 -4.61 12.11
C LEU A 14 -26.53 -5.39 13.30
N ASP A 15 -27.79 -5.17 13.67
CA ASP A 15 -28.44 -5.92 14.74
C ASP A 15 -28.51 -7.42 14.42
N GLU A 16 -28.88 -7.77 13.19
CA GLU A 16 -28.92 -9.16 12.70
C GLU A 16 -27.53 -9.80 12.67
N ILE A 17 -26.53 -9.14 12.07
CA ILE A 17 -25.16 -9.67 12.00
C ILE A 17 -24.57 -9.91 13.39
N CYS A 18 -24.85 -8.99 14.33
CA CYS A 18 -24.34 -9.11 15.69
C CYS A 18 -25.10 -10.14 16.51
N PHE A 19 -26.33 -10.53 16.13
CA PHE A 19 -27.14 -11.49 16.88
C PHE A 19 -26.38 -12.80 17.15
N ALA A 20 -25.55 -13.25 16.19
CA ALA A 20 -24.76 -14.48 16.24
C ALA A 20 -23.60 -14.49 17.26
N GLN A 21 -23.27 -13.35 17.88
CA GLN A 21 -22.20 -13.30 18.89
C GLN A 21 -22.64 -13.91 20.23
N ALA A 22 -21.70 -14.53 20.95
CA ALA A 22 -21.98 -15.35 22.13
C ALA A 22 -22.53 -14.55 23.33
N ASP A 23 -22.04 -13.33 23.53
CA ASP A 23 -22.36 -12.49 24.70
C ASP A 23 -22.60 -11.03 24.31
N SER A 24 -23.21 -10.25 25.21
CA SER A 24 -23.59 -8.86 24.98
C SER A 24 -22.40 -7.91 24.76
N ALA A 25 -21.24 -8.18 25.36
CA ALA A 25 -20.04 -7.37 25.17
C ALA A 25 -19.48 -7.58 23.76
N SER A 26 -19.37 -8.83 23.32
CA SER A 26 -18.96 -9.20 21.96
C SER A 26 -19.90 -8.63 20.90
N LYS A 27 -21.23 -8.67 21.15
CA LYS A 27 -22.24 -8.00 20.29
C LYS A 27 -21.97 -6.51 20.15
N SER A 28 -21.75 -5.84 21.28
CA SER A 28 -21.56 -4.39 21.33
C SER A 28 -20.27 -3.98 20.63
N GLN A 29 -19.19 -4.72 20.87
CA GLN A 29 -17.89 -4.48 20.23
C GLN A 29 -17.96 -4.69 18.71
N LYS A 30 -18.57 -5.79 18.26
CA LYS A 30 -18.70 -6.07 16.81
C LYS A 30 -19.55 -5.02 16.10
N ARG A 31 -20.64 -4.60 16.74
CA ARG A 31 -21.50 -3.53 16.24
C ARG A 31 -20.75 -2.22 16.11
N ALA A 32 -19.99 -1.83 17.13
CA ALA A 32 -19.19 -0.60 17.12
C ALA A 32 -18.13 -0.64 16.02
N GLU A 33 -17.42 -1.75 15.88
CA GLU A 33 -16.42 -1.95 14.81
C GLU A 33 -17.04 -1.82 13.42
N LEU A 34 -18.10 -2.56 13.12
CA LEU A 34 -18.75 -2.53 11.81
C LEU A 34 -19.34 -1.15 11.49
N LYS A 35 -19.96 -0.49 12.48
CA LYS A 35 -20.49 0.86 12.32
C LYS A 35 -19.37 1.86 11.99
N ALA A 36 -18.23 1.76 12.67
CA ALA A 36 -17.07 2.60 12.37
C ALA A 36 -16.53 2.36 10.95
N LEU A 37 -16.42 1.10 10.52
CA LEU A 37 -15.95 0.77 9.16
C LEU A 37 -16.92 1.24 8.07
N ILE A 38 -18.24 1.10 8.29
CA ILE A 38 -19.28 1.61 7.38
C ILE A 38 -19.18 3.11 7.26
N HIS A 39 -19.11 3.81 8.39
CA HIS A 39 -19.04 5.27 8.38
C HIS A 39 -17.77 5.78 7.71
N ASN A 40 -16.61 5.16 8.03
CA ASN A 40 -15.34 5.48 7.39
C ASN A 40 -15.40 5.25 5.87
N SER A 41 -15.97 4.12 5.42
CA SER A 41 -16.13 3.84 3.98
C SER A 41 -17.04 4.85 3.29
N GLN A 42 -18.14 5.26 3.93
CA GLN A 42 -19.08 6.25 3.38
C GLN A 42 -18.43 7.62 3.27
N GLN A 43 -17.75 8.07 4.31
CA GLN A 43 -17.04 9.35 4.31
C GLN A 43 -15.98 9.39 3.21
N ARG A 44 -15.15 8.35 3.09
CA ARG A 44 -14.12 8.23 2.05
C ARG A 44 -14.74 8.26 0.65
N LEU A 45 -15.78 7.47 0.42
CA LEU A 45 -16.49 7.45 -0.87
C LEU A 45 -17.05 8.83 -1.23
N ASN A 46 -17.67 9.54 -0.27
CA ASN A 46 -18.18 10.89 -0.52
C ASN A 46 -17.07 11.87 -0.92
N HIS A 47 -15.91 11.82 -0.26
CA HIS A 47 -14.77 12.65 -0.64
C HIS A 47 -14.24 12.31 -2.04
N TYR A 48 -14.14 11.03 -2.36
CA TYR A 48 -13.67 10.59 -3.69
C TYR A 48 -14.62 11.01 -4.81
N LEU A 49 -15.93 10.86 -4.60
CA LEU A 49 -16.94 11.28 -5.58
C LEU A 49 -16.97 12.80 -5.75
N ALA A 50 -16.84 13.56 -4.66
CA ALA A 50 -16.77 15.02 -4.72
C ALA A 50 -15.55 15.48 -5.54
N TYR A 51 -14.37 14.91 -5.25
CA TYR A 51 -13.15 15.21 -5.99
C TYR A 51 -13.25 14.83 -7.47
N ALA A 52 -13.75 13.64 -7.78
CA ALA A 52 -13.91 13.19 -9.16
C ALA A 52 -14.87 14.12 -9.95
N ALA A 53 -15.97 14.55 -9.34
CA ALA A 53 -16.93 15.46 -9.94
C ALA A 53 -16.39 16.88 -10.15
N GLU A 54 -15.39 17.31 -9.36
CA GLU A 54 -14.65 18.55 -9.60
C GLU A 54 -13.70 18.38 -10.79
N GLN A 55 -12.93 17.30 -10.81
CA GLN A 55 -11.96 17.01 -11.87
C GLN A 55 -12.61 16.78 -13.25
N GLU A 56 -13.83 16.24 -13.31
CA GLU A 56 -14.60 16.10 -14.57
C GLU A 56 -15.03 17.45 -15.17
N ARG A 57 -15.25 18.49 -14.34
CA ARG A 57 -15.60 19.82 -14.85
C ARG A 57 -14.41 20.53 -15.48
N GLU A 58 -13.21 20.19 -15.02
CA GLU A 58 -11.96 20.86 -15.39
C GLU A 58 -11.28 20.21 -16.60
N GLN A 59 -11.56 18.93 -16.89
CA GLN A 59 -10.83 18.14 -17.88
C GLN A 59 -11.76 17.64 -19.01
N GLY A 60 -11.27 17.74 -20.25
CA GLY A 60 -11.94 17.19 -21.45
C GLY A 60 -11.76 15.67 -21.59
N GLU A 61 -11.65 15.16 -22.82
CA GLU A 61 -11.41 13.74 -23.07
C GLU A 61 -10.17 13.23 -22.31
N ARG A 62 -10.35 12.13 -21.54
CA ARG A 62 -9.28 11.50 -20.75
C ARG A 62 -8.71 10.29 -21.45
N LEU A 63 -7.38 10.18 -21.46
CA LEU A 63 -6.70 8.97 -21.87
C LEU A 63 -6.94 7.87 -20.82
N LEU A 64 -7.45 6.71 -21.26
CA LEU A 64 -7.67 5.55 -20.40
C LEU A 64 -6.38 4.72 -20.25
N ASP A 65 -5.34 5.33 -19.69
CA ASP A 65 -4.08 4.65 -19.43
C ASP A 65 -4.10 3.80 -18.14
N PHE A 66 -3.05 3.01 -17.93
CA PHE A 66 -2.93 2.13 -16.78
C PHE A 66 -3.09 2.87 -15.45
N ARG A 67 -2.43 4.03 -15.30
CA ARG A 67 -2.49 4.83 -14.08
C ARG A 67 -3.92 5.28 -13.82
N TYR A 68 -4.57 5.85 -14.82
CA TYR A 68 -5.94 6.33 -14.69
C TYR A 68 -6.88 5.20 -14.29
N LEU A 69 -6.79 4.04 -14.94
CA LEU A 69 -7.66 2.90 -14.65
C LEU A 69 -7.47 2.37 -13.22
N GLU A 70 -6.24 2.33 -12.71
CA GLU A 70 -5.96 1.98 -11.31
C GLU A 70 -6.49 3.03 -10.31
N GLN A 71 -6.54 4.30 -10.73
CA GLN A 71 -6.98 5.44 -9.91
C GLN A 71 -8.49 5.75 -10.01
N ALA A 72 -9.17 5.23 -11.03
CA ALA A 72 -10.58 5.52 -11.29
C ALA A 72 -11.58 4.57 -10.60
N LEU A 73 -11.13 3.59 -9.80
CA LEU A 73 -12.01 2.66 -9.10
C LEU A 73 -12.66 3.30 -7.85
N LEU A 74 -13.53 4.29 -8.02
CA LEU A 74 -14.05 5.11 -6.91
C LEU A 74 -14.94 4.36 -5.91
N CYS A 75 -15.70 3.36 -6.38
CA CYS A 75 -16.66 2.62 -5.55
C CYS A 75 -16.05 1.40 -4.83
N GLY A 76 -14.89 0.93 -5.29
CA GLY A 76 -14.23 -0.25 -4.73
C GLY A 76 -14.99 -1.55 -5.01
N HIS A 77 -14.83 -2.55 -4.14
CA HIS A 77 -15.39 -3.88 -4.36
C HIS A 77 -16.93 -3.88 -4.23
N PRO A 78 -17.68 -4.25 -5.29
CA PRO A 78 -19.15 -4.07 -5.32
C PRO A 78 -19.92 -4.89 -4.28
N PHE A 79 -19.33 -5.99 -3.79
CA PHE A 79 -19.96 -6.88 -2.79
C PHE A 79 -19.29 -6.81 -1.41
N HIS A 80 -18.45 -5.81 -1.14
CA HIS A 80 -17.90 -5.61 0.20
C HIS A 80 -18.77 -4.58 0.95
N PRO A 81 -19.10 -4.78 2.24
CA PRO A 81 -19.93 -3.84 2.98
C PRO A 81 -19.24 -2.49 3.23
N THR A 82 -17.91 -2.46 3.20
CA THR A 82 -17.07 -1.29 3.51
C THR A 82 -15.92 -1.13 2.50
N PRO A 83 -16.23 -1.02 1.19
CA PRO A 83 -15.26 -1.21 0.12
C PRO A 83 -14.17 -0.13 0.08
N LYS A 84 -14.43 1.04 0.67
CA LYS A 84 -13.50 2.19 0.77
C LYS A 84 -13.06 2.51 2.19
N SER A 85 -13.25 1.58 3.12
CA SER A 85 -12.71 1.78 4.46
C SER A 85 -11.18 1.68 4.44
N LEU A 86 -10.52 2.74 4.94
CA LEU A 86 -9.09 2.88 5.14
C LEU A 86 -8.83 3.26 6.60
N GLN A 87 -8.92 2.28 7.49
CA GLN A 87 -8.75 2.51 8.93
C GLN A 87 -7.27 2.59 9.28
N GLY A 88 -6.85 3.75 9.80
CA GLY A 88 -5.45 4.10 10.07
C GLY A 88 -5.05 5.41 9.39
N PHE A 89 -5.67 5.73 8.25
CA PHE A 89 -5.49 7.00 7.54
C PHE A 89 -6.42 8.09 8.08
N THR A 90 -5.85 9.26 8.34
CA THR A 90 -6.57 10.52 8.46
C THR A 90 -7.10 10.98 7.09
N ASP A 91 -7.88 12.06 7.07
CA ASP A 91 -8.36 12.64 5.81
C ASP A 91 -7.22 13.18 4.94
N ASN A 92 -6.20 13.77 5.57
CA ASN A 92 -5.00 14.24 4.88
C ASN A 92 -4.18 13.07 4.32
N ASP A 93 -4.03 11.98 5.09
CA ASP A 93 -3.35 10.77 4.58
C ASP A 93 -4.08 10.19 3.38
N SER A 94 -5.43 10.17 3.44
CA SER A 94 -6.24 9.69 2.33
C SER A 94 -6.04 10.56 1.10
N GLN A 95 -6.03 11.89 1.22
CA GLN A 95 -5.73 12.78 0.10
C GLN A 95 -4.32 12.58 -0.46
N ALA A 96 -3.32 12.39 0.40
CA ALA A 96 -1.92 12.26 -0.01
C ALA A 96 -1.63 10.91 -0.70
N TYR A 97 -2.32 9.83 -0.31
CA TYR A 97 -1.90 8.47 -0.66
C TYR A 97 -2.97 7.60 -1.34
N SER A 98 -4.24 8.03 -1.40
CA SER A 98 -5.29 7.19 -2.01
C SER A 98 -5.34 7.36 -3.53
N PRO A 99 -5.43 6.25 -4.29
CA PRO A 99 -5.46 6.29 -5.76
C PRO A 99 -6.64 7.12 -6.29
N GLU A 100 -7.78 7.16 -5.60
CA GLU A 100 -9.00 7.87 -6.02
C GLU A 100 -8.85 9.39 -6.09
N PHE A 101 -7.84 9.95 -5.41
CA PHE A 101 -7.47 11.36 -5.55
C PHE A 101 -6.48 11.62 -6.68
N GLY A 102 -6.15 10.61 -7.51
CA GLY A 102 -5.11 10.71 -8.52
C GLY A 102 -3.72 10.87 -7.92
N ALA A 103 -3.54 10.44 -6.66
CA ALA A 103 -2.36 10.70 -5.85
C ALA A 103 -1.05 10.29 -6.55
N ALA A 104 0.02 10.98 -6.18
CA ALA A 104 1.39 10.66 -6.52
C ALA A 104 2.28 11.17 -5.38
N PHE A 105 3.30 10.41 -5.01
CA PHE A 105 4.19 10.79 -3.93
C PHE A 105 5.60 10.25 -4.14
N THR A 106 6.59 10.92 -3.56
CA THR A 106 7.96 10.45 -3.56
C THR A 106 8.12 9.31 -2.55
N LEU A 107 8.68 8.19 -2.98
CA LEU A 107 8.85 7.04 -2.10
C LEU A 107 9.90 7.33 -1.02
N HIS A 108 9.61 6.92 0.22
CA HIS A 108 10.56 7.06 1.32
C HIS A 108 11.63 5.98 1.25
N CYS A 109 12.82 6.24 1.78
CA CYS A 109 13.90 5.26 1.81
C CYS A 109 14.58 5.23 3.19
N PHE A 110 14.85 4.02 3.68
CA PHE A 110 15.81 3.79 4.74
C PHE A 110 17.05 3.08 4.19
N ALA A 111 18.21 3.31 4.78
CA ALA A 111 19.36 2.42 4.66
C ALA A 111 19.47 1.61 5.96
N ALA A 112 19.42 0.28 5.88
CA ALA A 112 19.59 -0.60 7.03
C ALA A 112 20.92 -1.34 6.92
N ALA A 113 21.64 -1.49 8.03
CA ALA A 113 22.85 -2.29 8.07
C ALA A 113 22.55 -3.71 7.55
N ALA A 114 23.42 -4.25 6.70
CA ALA A 114 23.13 -5.46 5.93
C ALA A 114 22.78 -6.67 6.81
N GLU A 115 23.35 -6.77 8.01
CA GLU A 115 23.07 -7.83 8.99
C GLU A 115 21.64 -7.82 9.56
N TYR A 116 20.90 -6.71 9.39
CA TYR A 116 19.49 -6.57 9.79
C TYR A 116 18.51 -6.78 8.64
N ILE A 117 19.00 -7.13 7.45
CA ILE A 117 18.19 -7.29 6.24
C ILE A 117 18.09 -8.76 5.86
N ALA A 118 16.85 -9.20 5.68
CA ALA A 118 16.54 -10.46 5.02
C ALA A 118 16.04 -10.15 3.61
N GLU A 119 16.73 -10.68 2.60
CA GLU A 119 16.40 -10.53 1.20
C GLU A 119 16.52 -11.89 0.49
N ASP A 120 15.71 -12.11 -0.54
CA ASP A 120 15.77 -13.29 -1.40
C ASP A 120 15.33 -12.87 -2.80
N TRP A 121 15.88 -13.53 -3.82
CA TRP A 121 15.84 -13.08 -5.22
C TRP A 121 15.54 -14.24 -6.17
N LEU A 122 14.97 -13.91 -7.32
CA LEU A 122 14.81 -14.83 -8.44
C LEU A 122 15.92 -14.56 -9.48
N GLY A 123 16.66 -15.60 -9.90
CA GLY A 123 17.78 -15.52 -10.86
C GLY A 123 19.15 -15.20 -10.25
N GLU A 124 20.19 -15.09 -11.09
CA GLU A 124 21.60 -14.79 -10.71
C GLU A 124 21.82 -13.35 -10.17
N GLN A 125 20.79 -12.69 -9.65
CA GLN A 125 20.93 -11.41 -8.94
C GLN A 125 21.55 -11.58 -7.54
N SER A 126 21.90 -12.80 -7.15
CA SER A 126 22.56 -13.15 -5.88
C SER A 126 24.03 -12.77 -5.80
N ASN A 127 24.66 -12.32 -6.90
CA ASN A 127 25.99 -11.75 -6.85
C ASN A 127 25.90 -10.23 -6.71
N GLU A 128 26.55 -9.71 -5.66
CA GLU A 128 26.57 -8.36 -5.07
C GLU A 128 26.69 -7.14 -6.00
N LYS A 129 26.71 -7.31 -7.32
CA LYS A 129 27.10 -6.25 -8.26
C LYS A 129 25.99 -5.53 -8.99
N HIS A 130 24.74 -5.98 -9.04
CA HIS A 130 23.73 -5.28 -9.86
C HIS A 130 22.39 -5.09 -9.15
N PHE A 131 22.33 -4.06 -8.30
CA PHE A 131 21.12 -3.42 -7.79
C PHE A 131 20.33 -2.68 -8.89
N ALA A 132 20.04 -3.33 -10.01
CA ALA A 132 19.39 -2.67 -11.15
C ALA A 132 17.98 -2.13 -10.81
N TRP A 133 17.33 -2.69 -9.78
CA TRP A 133 16.03 -2.24 -9.32
C TRP A 133 16.11 -1.02 -8.39
N ILE A 134 17.23 -0.78 -7.70
CA ILE A 134 17.35 0.34 -6.77
C ILE A 134 17.37 1.65 -7.56
N PRO A 135 16.46 2.60 -7.26
CA PRO A 135 16.45 3.91 -7.90
C PRO A 135 17.77 4.67 -7.67
N PRO A 136 18.36 5.29 -8.72
CA PRO A 136 19.62 6.05 -8.59
C PRO A 136 19.58 7.14 -7.53
N ALA A 137 18.42 7.80 -7.35
CA ALA A 137 18.23 8.85 -6.35
C ALA A 137 18.38 8.34 -4.90
N MET A 138 17.88 7.14 -4.60
CA MET A 138 18.04 6.52 -3.28
C MET A 138 19.50 6.16 -3.01
N LYS A 139 20.20 5.64 -4.03
CA LYS A 139 21.63 5.33 -3.94
C LYS A 139 22.46 6.59 -3.68
N ALA A 140 22.21 7.66 -4.44
CA ALA A 140 22.91 8.93 -4.24
C ALA A 140 22.65 9.53 -2.84
N ALA A 141 21.42 9.43 -2.33
CA ALA A 141 21.11 9.86 -0.96
C ALA A 141 21.85 9.06 0.10
N ALA A 142 21.96 7.73 -0.09
CA ALA A 142 22.71 6.86 0.81
C ALA A 142 24.21 7.20 0.79
N GLU A 143 24.81 7.33 -0.39
CA GLU A 143 26.21 7.72 -0.56
C GLU A 143 26.50 9.08 0.06
N ALA A 144 25.61 10.06 -0.10
CA ALA A 144 25.75 11.38 0.50
C ALA A 144 25.71 11.35 2.03
N LYS A 145 24.90 10.46 2.63
CA LYS A 145 24.70 10.40 4.09
C LYS A 145 25.66 9.45 4.81
N LEU A 146 26.05 8.34 4.17
CA LEU A 146 26.88 7.27 4.73
C LEU A 146 28.33 7.31 4.23
N GLY A 147 28.60 7.98 3.11
CA GLY A 147 29.94 8.04 2.51
C GLY A 147 30.50 6.65 2.21
N ALA A 148 31.74 6.40 2.64
CA ALA A 148 32.43 5.14 2.41
C ALA A 148 31.72 3.92 3.04
N ALA A 149 30.90 4.11 4.07
CA ALA A 149 30.16 3.04 4.73
C ALA A 149 28.89 2.61 3.95
N SER A 150 28.53 3.29 2.86
CA SER A 150 27.29 2.99 2.11
C SER A 150 27.20 1.54 1.63
N GLY A 151 28.33 0.85 1.43
CA GLY A 151 28.36 -0.57 1.02
C GLY A 151 27.90 -1.55 2.11
N ASP A 152 27.99 -1.14 3.38
CA ASP A 152 27.62 -1.96 4.54
C ASP A 152 26.11 -1.96 4.83
N TYR A 153 25.35 -1.19 4.03
CA TYR A 153 23.91 -1.02 4.17
C TYR A 153 23.17 -1.57 2.94
N ARG A 154 21.89 -1.86 3.12
CA ARG A 154 20.93 -2.14 2.04
C ARG A 154 19.82 -1.10 2.08
N LEU A 155 19.35 -0.71 0.90
CA LEU A 155 18.29 0.29 0.77
C LEU A 155 16.93 -0.37 0.80
N LEU A 156 16.06 0.18 1.65
CA LEU A 156 14.73 -0.32 1.91
C LEU A 156 13.71 0.76 1.54
N PRO A 157 13.09 0.67 0.35
CA PRO A 157 11.98 1.53 -0.01
C PRO A 157 10.81 1.32 0.95
N CYS A 158 10.17 2.42 1.35
CA CYS A 158 9.08 2.42 2.29
C CYS A 158 7.99 3.39 1.85
N HIS A 159 6.73 3.06 2.12
CA HIS A 159 5.65 4.02 1.94
C HIS A 159 5.84 5.19 2.92
N PRO A 160 5.71 6.47 2.53
CA PRO A 160 5.95 7.60 3.44
C PRO A 160 5.16 7.51 4.75
N TRP A 161 3.85 7.25 4.69
CA TRP A 161 3.04 6.99 5.89
C TRP A 161 3.58 5.84 6.76
N GLN A 162 4.04 4.74 6.14
CA GLN A 162 4.62 3.61 6.87
C GLN A 162 5.93 4.02 7.55
N ALA A 163 6.75 4.85 6.90
CA ALA A 163 7.98 5.38 7.47
C ALA A 163 7.69 6.21 8.74
N GLU A 164 6.66 7.06 8.72
CA GLU A 164 6.21 7.78 9.92
C GLU A 164 5.76 6.83 11.03
N TYR A 165 4.93 5.85 10.69
CA TYR A 165 4.45 4.86 11.64
C TYR A 165 5.60 4.08 12.29
N VAL A 166 6.53 3.52 11.51
CA VAL A 166 7.62 2.70 12.07
C VAL A 166 8.61 3.52 12.90
N ARG A 167 8.84 4.80 12.57
CA ARG A 167 9.67 5.71 13.39
C ARG A 167 9.09 5.96 14.77
N SER A 168 7.78 5.78 14.95
CA SER A 168 7.15 5.87 16.28
C SER A 168 7.41 4.65 17.18
N LEU A 169 7.90 3.54 16.60
CA LEU A 169 8.09 2.28 17.32
C LEU A 169 9.44 2.26 18.04
N ALA A 170 9.43 1.96 19.34
CA ALA A 170 10.64 1.92 20.17
C ALA A 170 11.77 1.02 19.62
N PRO A 171 11.52 -0.19 19.07
CA PRO A 171 12.59 -0.99 18.47
C PRO A 171 13.26 -0.31 17.27
N VAL A 172 12.50 0.44 16.47
CA VAL A 172 13.02 1.15 15.29
C VAL A 172 13.79 2.39 15.71
N GLN A 173 13.31 3.14 16.71
CA GLN A 173 14.03 4.26 17.30
C GLN A 173 15.42 3.84 17.80
N LYS A 174 15.51 2.68 18.46
CA LYS A 174 16.79 2.12 18.91
C LYS A 174 17.74 1.83 17.75
N LEU A 175 17.25 1.27 16.63
CA LEU A 175 18.08 1.03 15.44
C LEU A 175 18.55 2.35 14.79
N LEU A 176 17.69 3.37 14.77
CA LEU A 176 18.03 4.71 14.29
C LEU A 176 19.13 5.36 15.16
N GLU A 177 18.99 5.30 16.48
CA GLU A 177 19.98 5.81 17.44
C GLU A 177 21.34 5.10 17.33
N GLN A 178 21.32 3.79 17.06
CA GLN A 178 22.52 2.97 16.87
C GLN A 178 23.15 3.14 15.48
N GLY A 179 22.49 3.86 14.58
CA GLY A 179 22.91 3.97 13.17
C GLY A 179 22.71 2.70 12.36
N MET A 180 22.13 1.63 12.94
CA MET A 180 21.82 0.38 12.22
C MET A 180 20.67 0.56 11.22
N LEU A 181 19.86 1.60 11.41
CA LEU A 181 18.91 2.11 10.44
C LEU A 181 19.19 3.59 10.23
N VAL A 182 19.17 4.06 8.99
CA VAL A 182 19.38 5.45 8.64
C VAL A 182 18.21 5.91 7.77
N ASP A 183 17.46 6.88 8.28
CA ASP A 183 16.37 7.56 7.56
C ASP A 183 16.97 8.41 6.44
N LEU A 184 16.71 8.08 5.18
CA LEU A 184 17.16 8.87 4.03
C LEU A 184 16.11 9.89 3.58
N GLY A 185 14.90 9.84 4.13
CA GLY A 185 13.79 10.70 3.73
C GLY A 185 13.11 10.23 2.44
N ASP A 186 12.34 11.15 1.85
CA ASP A 186 11.63 10.95 0.59
C ASP A 186 12.59 11.15 -0.60
N THR A 187 13.54 10.23 -0.75
CA THR A 187 14.60 10.27 -1.77
C THR A 187 14.38 9.27 -2.91
N GLY A 188 13.24 8.58 -2.91
CA GLY A 188 12.84 7.65 -3.94
C GLY A 188 12.35 8.30 -5.23
N PRO A 189 11.88 7.48 -6.17
CA PRO A 189 11.19 7.97 -7.36
C PRO A 189 9.79 8.49 -6.97
N LEU A 190 9.23 9.33 -7.84
CA LEU A 190 7.81 9.64 -7.80
C LEU A 190 7.02 8.41 -8.24
N VAL A 191 6.11 7.96 -7.39
CA VAL A 191 5.33 6.73 -7.61
C VAL A 191 3.83 6.99 -7.53
N TYR A 192 3.06 6.10 -8.15
CA TYR A 192 1.61 6.20 -8.26
C TYR A 192 0.94 5.02 -7.55
N PRO A 193 0.18 5.23 -6.47
CA PRO A 193 -0.54 4.14 -5.81
C PRO A 193 -1.58 3.55 -6.76
N THR A 194 -1.64 2.21 -6.78
CA THR A 194 -2.66 1.45 -7.51
C THR A 194 -3.91 1.26 -6.64
N SER A 195 -4.94 0.59 -7.17
CA SER A 195 -6.18 0.27 -6.46
C SER A 195 -5.98 -0.49 -5.13
N SER A 196 -4.82 -1.11 -4.93
CA SER A 196 -4.45 -1.76 -3.66
C SER A 196 -3.93 -0.79 -2.58
N VAL A 197 -3.76 0.50 -2.92
CA VAL A 197 -3.14 1.59 -2.16
C VAL A 197 -1.64 1.40 -1.92
N ARG A 198 -1.27 0.23 -1.38
CA ARG A 198 0.10 -0.08 -0.95
C ARG A 198 1.03 -0.59 -2.05
N THR A 199 0.48 -0.98 -3.21
CA THR A 199 1.30 -1.23 -4.39
C THR A 199 1.39 0.07 -5.17
N VAL A 200 2.61 0.50 -5.47
CA VAL A 200 2.87 1.74 -6.17
C VAL A 200 3.66 1.46 -7.44
N TRP A 201 3.30 2.14 -8.52
CA TRP A 201 3.93 2.00 -9.82
C TRP A 201 5.02 3.06 -10.01
N ASN A 202 6.21 2.63 -10.45
CA ASN A 202 7.25 3.51 -10.95
C ASN A 202 7.36 3.38 -12.48
N PRO A 203 6.89 4.38 -13.26
CA PRO A 203 7.00 4.33 -14.72
C PRO A 203 8.45 4.38 -15.22
N GLU A 204 9.35 5.05 -14.52
CA GLU A 204 10.73 5.26 -14.98
C GLU A 204 11.52 3.95 -15.08
N GLN A 205 11.22 3.00 -14.17
CA GLN A 205 11.86 1.68 -14.13
C GLN A 205 10.91 0.55 -14.55
N ALA A 206 9.70 0.89 -15.01
CA ALA A 206 8.66 -0.06 -15.39
C ALA A 206 8.40 -1.16 -14.33
N CYS A 207 8.40 -0.78 -13.05
CA CYS A 207 8.28 -1.72 -11.94
C CYS A 207 7.22 -1.30 -10.92
N PHE A 208 6.88 -2.23 -10.04
CA PHE A 208 5.95 -2.01 -8.93
C PHE A 208 6.61 -2.32 -7.60
N TYR A 209 6.38 -1.45 -6.62
CA TYR A 209 6.74 -1.71 -5.23
C TYR A 209 5.48 -2.11 -4.48
N LYS A 210 5.43 -3.34 -3.96
CA LYS A 210 4.34 -3.80 -3.09
C LYS A 210 4.75 -3.62 -1.63
N LEU A 211 4.43 -2.46 -1.08
CA LEU A 211 4.95 -2.01 0.20
C LEU A 211 4.13 -2.57 1.37
N SER A 212 4.75 -2.74 2.53
CA SER A 212 3.99 -2.94 3.78
C SER A 212 3.32 -1.63 4.17
N LEU A 213 2.06 -1.70 4.60
CA LEU A 213 1.28 -0.56 5.06
C LEU A 213 0.37 -0.98 6.23
N HIS A 214 0.68 -0.49 7.43
CA HIS A 214 0.00 -0.83 8.68
C HIS A 214 -1.35 -0.10 8.84
N ILE A 215 -2.19 -0.18 7.80
CA ILE A 215 -3.57 0.26 7.82
C ILE A 215 -4.47 -0.90 7.42
N ARG A 216 -5.69 -0.91 7.94
CA ARG A 216 -6.71 -1.88 7.54
C ARG A 216 -7.42 -1.37 6.29
N ILE A 217 -7.27 -2.13 5.20
CA ILE A 217 -8.01 -1.94 3.95
C ILE A 217 -8.92 -3.15 3.76
N THR A 218 -10.22 -2.89 3.65
CA THR A 218 -11.27 -3.91 3.72
C THR A 218 -11.16 -4.77 4.98
N ASN A 219 -10.70 -6.01 4.86
CA ASN A 219 -10.67 -6.98 5.96
C ASN A 219 -9.31 -7.11 6.65
N PHE A 220 -8.23 -6.62 6.04
CA PHE A 220 -6.88 -6.95 6.48
C PHE A 220 -6.02 -5.70 6.65
N ILE A 221 -5.14 -5.76 7.66
CA ILE A 221 -3.97 -4.88 7.71
C ILE A 221 -3.04 -5.27 6.56
N ARG A 222 -2.56 -4.31 5.79
CA ARG A 222 -1.86 -4.55 4.52
C ARG A 222 -0.35 -4.63 4.67
N GLU A 223 0.09 -5.51 5.56
CA GLU A 223 1.50 -5.85 5.74
C GLU A 223 1.95 -6.96 4.79
N ASN A 224 3.26 -7.12 4.65
CA ASN A 224 3.89 -8.28 4.02
C ASN A 224 4.53 -9.14 5.11
N THR A 225 3.83 -10.19 5.55
CA THR A 225 4.37 -11.11 6.56
C THR A 225 5.49 -11.97 5.96
N PRO A 226 6.40 -12.54 6.78
CA PRO A 226 7.43 -13.46 6.29
C PRO A 226 6.86 -14.61 5.46
N GLU A 227 5.74 -15.19 5.88
CA GLU A 227 5.02 -16.24 5.13
C GLU A 227 4.56 -15.74 3.74
N GLN A 228 4.03 -14.53 3.63
CA GLN A 228 3.58 -13.95 2.36
C GLN A 228 4.74 -13.64 1.42
N LEU A 229 5.88 -13.19 1.96
CA LEU A 229 7.10 -12.95 1.20
C LEU A 229 7.65 -14.27 0.63
N LEU A 230 7.76 -15.32 1.47
CA LEU A 230 8.17 -16.65 1.04
C LEU A 230 7.27 -17.20 -0.06
N ARG A 231 5.94 -17.14 0.13
CA ARG A 231 4.97 -17.60 -0.89
C ARG A 231 5.07 -16.85 -2.20
N THR A 232 5.37 -15.55 -2.15
CA THR A 232 5.58 -14.74 -3.35
C THR A 232 6.77 -15.28 -4.12
N LEU A 233 7.88 -15.55 -3.44
CA LEU A 233 9.07 -16.07 -4.10
C LEU A 233 8.93 -17.51 -4.59
N ASP A 234 8.26 -18.38 -3.83
CA ASP A 234 7.95 -19.74 -4.28
C ASP A 234 7.10 -19.73 -5.55
N ALA A 235 6.07 -18.88 -5.60
CA ALA A 235 5.26 -18.70 -6.79
C ALA A 235 6.08 -18.12 -7.95
N SER A 236 6.95 -17.13 -7.69
CA SER A 236 7.85 -16.57 -8.70
C SER A 236 8.80 -17.62 -9.28
N ARG A 237 9.41 -18.47 -8.44
CA ARG A 237 10.27 -19.59 -8.86
C ARG A 237 9.52 -20.60 -9.72
N ALA A 238 8.29 -20.95 -9.33
CA ALA A 238 7.45 -21.86 -10.11
C ALA A 238 7.08 -21.28 -11.48
N ILE A 239 6.71 -20.00 -11.54
CA ILE A 239 6.38 -19.31 -12.79
C ILE A 239 7.62 -19.19 -13.69
N ASP A 240 8.78 -18.84 -13.12
CA ASP A 240 10.03 -18.70 -13.87
C ASP A 240 10.45 -20.04 -14.51
N ALA A 241 10.34 -21.14 -13.76
CA ALA A 241 10.69 -22.47 -14.24
C ALA A 241 9.85 -22.95 -15.43
N ILE A 242 8.60 -22.49 -15.56
CA ILE A 242 7.70 -22.87 -16.67
C ILE A 242 7.56 -21.76 -17.71
N ARG A 243 8.20 -20.60 -17.52
CA ARG A 243 7.95 -19.41 -18.33
C ARG A 243 8.20 -19.69 -19.81
N GLU A 244 9.32 -20.30 -20.16
CA GLU A 244 9.67 -20.58 -21.57
C GLU A 244 8.67 -21.52 -22.25
N GLU A 245 8.02 -22.42 -21.51
CA GLU A 245 7.05 -23.38 -22.04
C GLU A 245 5.68 -22.74 -22.37
N TYR A 246 5.34 -21.64 -21.69
CA TYR A 246 4.01 -21.02 -21.77
C TYR A 246 4.03 -19.56 -22.23
N THR A 247 5.20 -18.97 -22.51
CA THR A 247 5.28 -17.63 -23.08
C THR A 247 5.03 -17.73 -24.59
N THR A 248 3.92 -17.16 -25.04
CA THR A 248 3.65 -16.97 -26.48
C THR A 248 4.11 -15.57 -26.90
N GLU A 249 4.32 -15.35 -28.19
CA GLU A 249 4.66 -14.01 -28.73
C GLU A 249 3.65 -12.92 -28.31
N SER A 250 2.39 -13.31 -28.02
CA SER A 250 1.35 -12.41 -27.52
C SER A 250 1.56 -11.89 -26.09
N PHE A 251 2.44 -12.52 -25.30
CA PHE A 251 2.81 -12.11 -23.94
C PHE A 251 4.17 -11.40 -23.86
N ALA A 252 4.96 -11.43 -24.93
CA ALA A 252 6.31 -10.86 -24.97
C ALA A 252 6.37 -9.42 -25.55
N ALA A 253 5.23 -8.86 -25.94
CA ALA A 253 5.09 -7.54 -26.54
C ALA A 253 4.73 -6.46 -25.51
#